data_AF-A0A4Y2FUA1-F1
#
_entry.id   AF-A0A4Y2FUA1-F1
#
_cell.length_a   1.000
_cell.length_b   1.000
_cell.length_c   1.000
_cell.angle_alpha   90.00
_cell.angle_beta   90.00
_cell.angle_gamma   90.00
#
_symmetry.space_group_name_H-M   'P 1'
#
loop_
_entity.id
_entity.type
_entity.pdbx_description
1 polymer ?
#
loop_
_entity_poly.entity_id
_entity_poly.type
_entity_poly.pdbx_seq_one_letter_code
_entity_poly.pdbx_strand_id
1 'polypeptide(L)'
;MISLDISNAFNSVRWSDIIRILFEEEVPEYLIQMIKDFLSDRFIVDEENCFEFQYNVGVPQGSCLGPILFLLIADRLLRDLNTDDKTKVIMFADDILTLTADSAVYRFSESTKIPLDKVLAGIPPLDLSIKFHQEKFMLIKLKNDILINDELLIASNVNVPPPRVPSWRGRRSFWNIEHSNSNMNNESNFNYYTDGSKIDGRTGCGIALFRGGEEIKTLSIRLNNDSSVFMADAYAIKTALLEAQSLNDSTTPVHIFTDSMSVLKSFEVVNDRFQIITDMKTISENLNCFFHWVKVHVGTHDNERADILAKEATYKDDVDVFLGTPRSLNNLKIRNQILNSWQFRRANSLQSRFTFGLCPDVDLKRCFGDFFIN
;
A
#
# COMPACT_ATOMS: atom_id res chain seq x y z
N MET A 1 -15.91 -6.14 38.06
CA MET A 1 -15.15 -4.90 37.79
C MET A 1 -13.90 -5.28 37.02
N ILE A 2 -13.63 -4.63 35.90
CA ILE A 2 -12.42 -4.83 35.09
C ILE A 2 -11.73 -3.46 34.99
N SER A 3 -10.45 -3.39 35.30
CA SER A 3 -9.62 -2.20 35.11
C SER A 3 -8.65 -2.47 33.98
N LEU A 4 -8.47 -1.50 33.09
CA LEU A 4 -7.53 -1.53 31.97
C LEU A 4 -6.74 -0.23 32.00
N ASP A 5 -5.44 -0.31 31.75
CA ASP A 5 -4.56 0.85 31.63
C ASP A 5 -4.14 1.01 30.17
N ILE A 6 -4.28 2.21 29.62
CA ILE A 6 -3.83 2.52 28.26
C ILE A 6 -2.34 2.92 28.29
N SER A 7 -1.44 2.01 27.91
CA SER A 7 -0.05 2.35 27.66
C SER A 7 0.06 3.48 26.63
N ASN A 8 0.86 4.48 26.96
CA ASN A 8 1.29 5.51 26.04
C ASN A 8 0.11 6.25 25.37
N ALA A 9 -0.98 6.43 26.12
CA ALA A 9 -2.28 6.91 25.63
C ALA A 9 -2.17 8.20 24.79
N PHE A 10 -1.47 9.21 25.30
CA PHE A 10 -1.28 10.47 24.60
C PHE A 10 -0.54 10.32 23.27
N ASN A 11 0.48 9.47 23.20
CA ASN A 11 1.32 9.31 22.00
C ASN A 11 0.69 8.43 20.93
N SER A 12 -0.43 7.76 21.25
CA SER A 12 -1.05 6.78 20.38
C SER A 12 -2.31 7.34 19.69
N VAL A 13 -2.80 8.52 20.11
CA VAL A 13 -3.92 9.19 19.45
C VAL A 13 -3.58 9.57 18.00
N ARG A 14 -4.36 9.08 17.03
CA ARG A 14 -4.18 9.44 15.62
C ARG A 14 -4.79 10.79 15.29
N TRP A 15 -4.06 11.61 14.54
CA TRP A 15 -4.57 12.92 14.12
C TRP A 15 -5.80 12.80 13.23
N SER A 16 -5.88 11.76 12.38
CA SER A 16 -7.06 11.51 11.54
C SER A 16 -8.33 11.25 12.37
N ASP A 17 -8.19 10.60 13.53
CA ASP A 17 -9.32 10.31 14.42
C ASP A 17 -9.79 11.58 15.11
N ILE A 18 -8.87 12.43 15.57
CA ILE A 18 -9.19 13.76 16.12
C ILE A 18 -9.96 14.60 15.08
N ILE A 19 -9.41 14.72 13.87
CA ILE A 19 -10.03 15.54 12.82
C ILE A 19 -11.42 15.02 12.44
N ARG A 20 -11.59 13.69 12.35
CA ARG A 20 -12.89 13.07 12.09
C ARG A 20 -13.91 13.41 13.17
N ILE A 21 -13.56 13.28 14.45
CA ILE A 21 -14.46 13.62 15.57
C ILE A 21 -14.87 15.09 15.52
N LEU A 22 -13.94 16.00 15.23
CA LEU A 22 -14.26 17.43 15.14
C LEU A 22 -15.28 17.73 14.02
N PHE A 23 -15.20 17.02 12.89
CA PHE A 23 -16.22 17.12 11.85
C PHE A 23 -17.57 16.51 12.27
N GLU A 24 -17.56 15.37 12.97
CA GLU A 24 -18.77 14.70 13.47
C GLU A 24 -19.51 15.53 14.54
N GLU A 25 -18.77 16.29 15.36
CA GLU A 25 -19.31 17.18 16.40
C GLU A 25 -19.64 18.59 15.87
N GLU A 26 -19.67 18.77 14.54
CA GLU A 26 -20.03 20.02 13.86
C GLU A 26 -19.20 21.24 14.33
N VAL A 27 -17.93 21.02 14.67
CA VAL A 27 -17.02 22.11 15.07
C VAL A 27 -16.78 23.06 13.88
N PRO A 28 -16.79 24.39 14.11
CA PRO A 28 -16.54 25.35 13.04
C PRO A 28 -15.26 25.06 12.24
N GLU A 29 -15.38 25.11 10.90
CA GLU A 29 -14.31 24.70 9.98
C GLU A 29 -12.99 25.42 10.22
N TYR A 30 -13.04 26.70 10.61
CA TYR A 30 -11.84 27.48 10.93
C TYR A 30 -11.06 26.92 12.14
N LEU A 31 -11.75 26.38 13.15
CA LEU A 31 -11.11 25.73 14.29
C LEU A 31 -10.54 24.37 13.90
N ILE A 32 -11.24 23.62 13.06
CA ILE A 32 -10.73 22.35 12.52
C ILE A 32 -9.42 22.59 11.76
N GLN A 33 -9.36 23.64 10.94
CA GLN A 33 -8.15 24.00 10.21
C GLN A 33 -7.01 24.39 11.17
N MET A 34 -7.29 25.18 12.21
CA MET A 34 -6.31 25.53 13.23
C MET A 34 -5.76 24.29 13.97
N ILE A 35 -6.62 23.31 14.29
CA ILE A 35 -6.20 22.06 14.93
C ILE A 35 -5.39 21.19 13.95
N LYS A 36 -5.76 21.14 12.66
CA LYS A 36 -4.95 20.47 11.63
C LYS A 36 -3.56 21.08 11.59
N ASP A 37 -3.45 22.40 11.52
CA ASP A 37 -2.15 23.09 11.48
C ASP A 37 -1.34 22.85 12.75
N PHE A 38 -2.00 22.83 13.93
CA PHE A 38 -1.35 22.53 15.21
C PHE A 38 -0.74 21.11 15.28
N LEU A 39 -1.43 20.14 14.66
CA LEU A 39 -0.99 18.76 14.61
C LEU A 39 0.04 18.53 13.49
N SER A 40 -0.04 19.24 12.36
CA SER A 40 0.78 19.00 11.16
C SER A 40 2.28 19.37 11.28
N ASP A 41 3.06 18.95 10.28
CA ASP A 41 4.48 19.32 10.08
C ASP A 41 5.41 19.05 11.27
N ARG A 42 5.16 17.95 11.99
CA ARG A 42 6.03 17.48 13.07
C ARG A 42 7.01 16.42 12.57
N PHE A 43 8.27 16.59 12.96
CA PHE A 43 9.37 15.68 12.64
C PHE A 43 10.14 15.33 13.92
N ILE A 44 10.58 14.09 14.01
CA ILE A 44 11.65 13.68 14.93
C ILE A 44 12.95 13.81 14.16
N VAL A 45 13.86 14.63 14.66
CA VAL A 45 15.20 14.81 14.08
C VAL A 45 16.21 14.19 15.04
N ASP A 46 17.01 13.26 14.51
CA ASP A 46 18.18 12.70 15.18
C ASP A 46 19.41 13.19 14.40
N GLU A 47 20.09 14.19 14.98
CA GLU A 47 21.26 14.84 14.37
C GLU A 47 22.48 13.93 14.34
N GLU A 48 22.62 12.98 15.28
CA GLU A 48 23.75 12.06 15.34
C GLU A 48 23.68 11.02 14.22
N ASN A 49 22.47 10.57 13.89
CA ASN A 49 22.22 9.57 12.85
C ASN A 49 21.73 10.18 11.52
N CYS A 50 21.73 11.52 11.38
CA CYS A 50 21.23 12.25 10.21
C CYS A 50 19.85 11.77 9.75
N PHE A 51 18.92 11.61 10.70
CA PHE A 51 17.63 10.97 10.47
C PHE A 51 16.47 11.92 10.79
N GLU A 52 15.56 12.07 9.82
CA GLU A 52 14.30 12.81 10.01
C GLU A 52 13.11 11.87 9.81
N PHE A 53 12.19 11.84 10.78
CA PHE A 53 10.97 11.03 10.74
C PHE A 53 9.74 11.88 10.96
N GLN A 54 8.93 12.02 9.91
CA GLN A 54 7.60 12.62 10.02
C GLN A 54 6.65 11.62 10.70
N TYR A 55 5.98 12.07 11.76
CA TYR A 55 4.97 11.26 12.46
C TYR A 55 3.59 11.91 12.35
N ASN A 56 2.54 11.13 12.60
CA ASN A 56 1.14 11.52 12.45
C ASN A 56 0.24 11.02 13.59
N VAL A 57 0.86 10.73 14.73
CA VAL A 57 0.25 10.19 15.94
C VAL A 57 0.77 10.93 17.15
N GLY A 58 -0.02 10.95 18.19
CA GLY A 58 0.31 11.57 19.45
C GLY A 58 -0.21 13.00 19.57
N VAL A 59 -0.72 13.33 20.75
CA VAL A 59 -1.02 14.71 21.12
C VAL A 59 0.23 15.38 21.67
N PRO A 60 0.58 16.60 21.25
CA PRO A 60 1.77 17.30 21.73
C PRO A 60 1.76 17.45 23.26
N GLN A 61 2.64 16.69 23.93
CA GLN A 61 2.81 16.75 25.37
C GLN A 61 3.41 18.10 25.77
N GLY A 62 2.90 18.71 26.85
CA GLY A 62 3.28 20.07 27.27
C GLY A 62 2.44 21.19 26.64
N SER A 63 1.52 20.87 25.72
CA SER A 63 0.51 21.83 25.25
C SER A 63 -0.75 21.80 26.12
N CYS A 64 -1.41 22.94 26.28
CA CYS A 64 -2.72 23.00 26.95
C CYS A 64 -3.85 22.34 26.12
N LEU A 65 -3.66 22.25 24.81
CA LEU A 65 -4.63 21.65 23.88
C LEU A 65 -4.54 20.11 23.85
N GLY A 66 -3.36 19.53 24.12
CA GLY A 66 -3.15 18.07 24.12
C GLY A 66 -4.15 17.28 24.98
N PRO A 67 -4.32 17.63 26.27
CA PRO A 67 -5.31 17.00 27.14
C PRO A 67 -6.75 17.13 26.63
N ILE A 68 -7.11 18.26 26.03
CA ILE A 68 -8.47 18.49 25.50
C ILE A 68 -8.73 17.57 24.30
N LEU A 69 -7.77 17.45 23.39
CA LEU A 69 -7.89 16.56 22.23
C LEU A 69 -7.92 15.09 22.64
N PHE A 70 -7.21 14.72 23.70
CA PHE A 70 -7.33 13.39 24.30
C PHE A 70 -8.73 13.15 24.90
N LEU A 71 -9.27 14.14 25.62
CA LEU A 71 -10.62 14.04 26.20
C LEU A 71 -11.72 13.89 25.13
N LEU A 72 -11.59 14.52 23.96
CA LEU A 72 -12.52 14.32 22.85
C LEU A 72 -12.57 12.86 22.40
N ILE A 73 -11.39 12.24 22.31
CA ILE A 73 -11.25 10.84 21.93
C ILE A 73 -11.81 9.93 23.03
N ALA A 74 -11.49 10.21 24.30
CA ALA A 74 -11.98 9.46 25.44
C ALA A 74 -13.50 9.55 25.59
N ASP A 75 -14.09 10.73 25.39
CA ASP A 75 -15.54 10.94 25.46
C ASP A 75 -16.28 10.18 24.37
N ARG A 76 -15.78 10.19 23.13
CA ARG A 76 -16.35 9.37 22.05
C ARG A 76 -16.27 7.89 22.37
N LEU A 77 -15.13 7.42 22.87
CA LEU A 77 -14.94 6.04 23.31
C LEU A 77 -15.95 5.68 24.41
N LEU A 78 -16.15 6.55 25.41
CA LEU A 78 -17.15 6.35 26.46
C LEU A 78 -18.57 6.27 25.92
N ARG A 79 -18.95 7.11 24.94
CA ARG A 79 -20.26 7.06 24.29
C ARG A 79 -20.49 5.74 23.55
N ASP A 80 -19.45 5.21 22.90
CA ASP A 80 -19.53 3.94 22.19
C ASP A 80 -19.54 2.72 23.12
N LEU A 81 -18.97 2.84 24.32
CA LEU A 81 -18.89 1.78 25.31
C LEU A 81 -20.12 1.73 26.23
N ASN A 82 -20.67 2.89 26.62
CA ASN A 82 -21.86 3.02 27.46
C ASN A 82 -23.16 2.92 26.66
N THR A 83 -23.36 1.78 25.99
CA THR A 83 -24.52 1.54 25.11
C THR A 83 -25.64 0.71 25.76
N ASP A 84 -25.40 0.16 26.96
CA ASP A 84 -26.36 -0.66 27.72
C ASP A 84 -26.42 -0.20 29.18
N ASP A 85 -27.60 -0.27 29.80
CA ASP A 85 -27.85 0.19 31.18
C ASP A 85 -27.15 -0.70 32.23
N LYS A 86 -26.69 -1.89 31.85
CA LYS A 86 -26.06 -2.86 32.76
C LYS A 86 -24.56 -2.69 32.91
N THR A 87 -23.92 -2.04 31.95
CA THR A 87 -22.47 -1.86 31.91
C THR A 87 -22.13 -0.39 31.83
N LYS A 88 -21.42 0.09 32.86
CA LYS A 88 -20.91 1.44 32.95
C LYS A 88 -19.40 1.43 32.84
N VAL A 89 -18.89 2.08 31.80
CA VAL A 89 -17.48 2.38 31.60
C VAL A 89 -17.21 3.80 32.08
N ILE A 90 -16.17 3.93 32.88
CA ILE A 90 -15.64 5.20 33.39
C ILE A 90 -14.20 5.29 32.92
N MET A 91 -13.78 6.46 32.47
CA MET A 91 -12.39 6.74 32.14
C MET A 91 -11.86 7.87 33.00
N PHE A 92 -10.63 7.71 33.49
CA PHE A 92 -9.89 8.77 34.16
C PHE A 92 -8.49 8.84 33.54
N ALA A 93 -8.27 9.85 32.70
CA ALA A 93 -7.09 9.91 31.84
C ALA A 93 -6.91 8.62 31.02
N ASP A 94 -5.83 7.88 31.26
CA ASP A 94 -5.46 6.61 30.62
C ASP A 94 -6.08 5.37 31.29
N ASP A 95 -6.63 5.48 32.49
CA ASP A 95 -7.32 4.39 33.17
C ASP A 95 -8.76 4.21 32.67
N ILE A 96 -9.12 3.00 32.26
CA ILE A 96 -10.49 2.59 31.92
C ILE A 96 -11.01 1.60 32.96
N LEU A 97 -12.11 1.96 33.61
CA LEU A 97 -12.83 1.12 34.56
C LEU A 97 -14.17 0.66 33.99
N THR A 98 -14.34 -0.64 33.78
CA THR A 98 -15.61 -1.25 33.37
C THR A 98 -16.32 -1.87 34.56
N LEU A 99 -17.52 -1.36 34.87
CA LEU A 99 -18.42 -1.81 35.92
C LEU A 99 -19.65 -2.46 35.28
N THR A 100 -19.84 -3.75 35.53
CA THR A 100 -21.00 -4.49 35.03
C THR A 100 -21.70 -5.16 36.20
N ALA A 101 -23.01 -4.97 36.32
CA ALA A 101 -23.84 -5.60 37.34
C ALA A 101 -24.58 -6.80 36.72
N ASP A 102 -24.23 -8.01 37.15
CA ASP A 102 -24.87 -9.22 36.65
C ASP A 102 -25.07 -10.29 37.73
N SER A 103 -26.13 -11.09 37.56
CA SER A 103 -26.58 -12.07 38.57
C SER A 103 -25.71 -13.34 38.65
N ALA A 104 -24.83 -13.54 37.67
CA ALA A 104 -23.95 -14.70 37.59
C ALA A 104 -22.67 -14.38 36.79
N VAL A 105 -21.57 -15.07 37.12
CA VAL A 105 -20.24 -14.84 36.55
C VAL A 105 -20.19 -15.03 35.02
N TYR A 106 -20.91 -16.01 34.46
CA TYR A 106 -20.93 -16.21 33.01
C TYR A 106 -21.66 -15.07 32.27
N ARG A 107 -22.71 -14.48 32.87
CA ARG A 107 -23.42 -13.33 32.29
C ARG A 107 -22.59 -12.06 32.38
N PHE A 108 -21.88 -11.89 33.50
CA PHE A 108 -20.87 -10.84 33.63
C PHE A 108 -19.83 -10.91 32.50
N SER A 109 -19.44 -12.11 32.09
CA SER A 109 -18.50 -12.33 30.97
C SER A 109 -19.09 -11.90 29.62
N GLU A 110 -20.33 -12.30 29.34
CA GLU A 110 -21.04 -11.90 28.10
C GLU A 110 -21.30 -10.39 28.03
N SER A 111 -21.73 -9.78 29.14
CA SER A 111 -22.03 -8.35 29.24
C SER A 111 -20.77 -7.45 29.18
N THR A 112 -19.60 -7.99 29.54
CA THR A 112 -18.29 -7.29 29.43
C THR A 112 -17.59 -7.51 28.10
N LYS A 113 -18.07 -8.46 27.27
CA LYS A 113 -17.51 -8.83 25.97
C LYS A 113 -17.46 -7.65 24.99
N ILE A 114 -18.59 -6.99 24.79
CA ILE A 114 -18.72 -5.91 23.79
C ILE A 114 -17.81 -4.72 24.13
N PRO A 115 -17.77 -4.20 25.38
CA PRO A 115 -16.83 -3.15 25.76
C PRO A 115 -15.36 -3.57 25.64
N LEU A 116 -15.04 -4.79 26.07
CA LEU A 116 -13.67 -5.29 26.07
C LEU A 116 -13.15 -5.56 24.66
N ASP A 117 -14.00 -6.08 23.77
CA ASP A 117 -13.69 -6.24 22.34
C ASP A 117 -13.50 -4.88 21.67
N LYS A 118 -14.34 -3.88 21.97
CA LYS A 118 -14.16 -2.52 21.43
C LYS A 118 -12.88 -1.82 21.91
N VAL A 119 -12.43 -2.11 23.13
CA VAL A 119 -11.21 -1.54 23.74
C VAL A 119 -9.94 -2.28 23.33
N LEU A 120 -9.99 -3.62 23.20
CA LEU A 120 -8.84 -4.46 22.84
C LEU A 120 -8.69 -4.72 21.33
N ALA A 121 -9.71 -4.48 20.51
CA ALA A 121 -9.65 -4.80 19.08
C ALA A 121 -8.63 -3.93 18.34
N GLY A 122 -7.76 -4.61 17.59
CA GLY A 122 -6.81 -4.00 16.65
C GLY A 122 -5.50 -3.48 17.23
N ILE A 123 -5.18 -3.82 18.48
CA ILE A 123 -3.91 -3.46 19.12
C ILE A 123 -3.09 -4.75 19.32
N PRO A 124 -2.08 -4.99 18.46
CA PRO A 124 -1.18 -6.11 18.69
C PRO A 124 -0.33 -5.85 19.96
N PRO A 125 0.03 -6.90 20.72
CA PRO A 125 0.97 -6.81 21.83
C PRO A 125 2.21 -5.97 21.49
N LEU A 126 2.71 -5.19 22.45
CA LEU A 126 3.80 -4.23 22.21
C LEU A 126 5.05 -4.92 21.65
N ASP A 127 5.41 -6.09 22.16
CA ASP A 127 6.57 -6.86 21.67
C ASP A 127 6.40 -7.30 20.20
N LEU A 128 5.18 -7.66 19.80
CA LEU A 128 4.86 -7.98 18.41
C LEU A 128 4.85 -6.74 17.51
N SER A 129 4.39 -5.60 18.02
CA SER A 129 4.47 -4.32 17.32
C SER A 129 5.92 -3.88 17.08
N ILE A 130 6.77 -3.99 18.10
CA ILE A 130 8.21 -3.72 17.99
C ILE A 130 8.84 -4.64 16.94
N LYS A 131 8.50 -5.94 16.97
CA LYS A 131 8.97 -6.91 15.99
C LYS A 131 8.56 -6.54 14.55
N PHE A 132 7.31 -6.09 14.33
CA PHE A 132 6.86 -5.58 13.02
C PHE A 132 7.79 -4.47 12.49
N HIS A 133 8.01 -3.46 13.33
CA HIS A 133 8.80 -2.30 12.96
C HIS A 133 10.28 -2.66 12.74
N GLN A 134 10.83 -3.55 13.57
CA GLN A 134 12.18 -4.06 13.46
C GLN A 134 12.40 -4.82 12.15
N GLU A 135 11.55 -5.79 11.82
CA GLU A 135 11.65 -6.59 10.59
C GLU A 135 11.52 -5.71 9.33
N LYS A 136 10.56 -4.78 9.36
CA LYS A 136 10.40 -3.78 8.28
C LYS A 136 11.64 -2.90 8.13
N PHE A 137 12.24 -2.45 9.24
CA PHE A 137 13.44 -1.63 9.22
C PHE A 137 14.64 -2.41 8.67
N MET A 138 14.86 -3.63 9.14
CA MET A 138 15.91 -4.54 8.64
C MET A 138 15.82 -4.73 7.12
N LEU A 139 14.62 -5.05 6.62
CA LEU A 139 14.41 -5.35 5.20
C LEU A 139 14.53 -4.10 4.30
N ILE A 140 13.91 -2.97 4.70
CA ILE A 140 13.79 -1.80 3.82
C ILE A 140 14.98 -0.86 3.96
N LYS A 141 15.46 -0.62 5.18
CA LYS A 141 16.48 0.39 5.50
C LYS A 141 17.87 -0.22 5.55
N LEU A 142 18.05 -1.30 6.31
CA LEU A 142 19.36 -1.95 6.46
C LEU A 142 19.70 -2.90 5.31
N LYS A 143 18.72 -3.22 4.45
CA LYS A 143 18.89 -4.12 3.30
C LYS A 143 19.33 -5.53 3.68
N ASN A 144 18.85 -6.01 4.82
CA ASN A 144 19.10 -7.36 5.31
C ASN A 144 17.93 -8.29 4.97
N ASP A 145 18.25 -9.50 4.53
CA ASP A 145 17.26 -10.54 4.29
C ASP A 145 16.62 -10.98 5.61
N ILE A 146 15.33 -11.31 5.58
CA ILE A 146 14.57 -11.73 6.76
C ILE A 146 13.82 -13.03 6.46
N LEU A 147 13.75 -13.92 7.45
CA LEU A 147 13.02 -15.18 7.36
C LEU A 147 11.67 -15.03 8.07
N ILE A 148 10.58 -15.21 7.33
CA ILE A 148 9.20 -15.07 7.80
C ILE A 148 8.42 -16.35 7.48
N ASN A 149 7.94 -17.07 8.49
CA ASN A 149 7.16 -18.30 8.31
C ASN A 149 7.79 -19.28 7.31
N ASP A 150 9.10 -19.54 7.46
CA ASP A 150 9.90 -20.38 6.56
C ASP A 150 10.04 -19.85 5.11
N GLU A 151 9.56 -18.65 4.83
CA GLU A 151 9.77 -17.92 3.57
C GLU A 151 10.88 -16.88 3.74
N LEU A 152 11.92 -16.94 2.89
CA LEU A 152 13.01 -15.97 2.87
C LEU A 152 12.61 -14.73 2.06
N LEU A 153 12.47 -13.58 2.72
CA LEU A 153 12.30 -12.30 2.06
C LEU A 153 13.67 -11.66 1.80
N ILE A 154 14.01 -11.60 0.51
CA ILE A 154 15.27 -11.04 0.03
C ILE A 154 15.15 -9.51 -0.07
N ALA A 155 16.07 -8.78 0.57
CA ALA A 155 16.01 -7.32 0.67
C ALA A 155 16.27 -6.60 -0.66
N SER A 156 17.13 -7.16 -1.51
CA SER A 156 17.41 -6.63 -2.86
C SER A 156 16.18 -6.72 -3.77
N ASN A 157 15.27 -7.64 -3.50
CA ASN A 157 14.04 -7.84 -4.26
C ASN A 157 12.94 -6.84 -3.89
N VAL A 158 13.12 -5.99 -2.87
CA VAL A 158 12.06 -5.06 -2.44
C VAL A 158 12.05 -3.82 -3.32
N ASN A 159 10.92 -3.54 -3.98
CA ASN A 159 10.79 -2.36 -4.82
C ASN A 159 10.92 -1.07 -4.00
N VAL A 160 11.90 -0.24 -4.36
CA VAL A 160 12.16 1.06 -3.74
C VAL A 160 11.80 2.16 -4.75
N PRO A 161 11.04 3.19 -4.35
CA PRO A 161 10.79 4.32 -5.20
C PRO A 161 12.09 5.02 -5.62
N PRO A 162 12.18 5.53 -6.85
CA PRO A 162 13.32 6.32 -7.28
C PRO A 162 13.47 7.60 -6.43
N PRO A 163 14.69 8.17 -6.36
CA PRO A 163 14.91 9.49 -5.79
C PRO A 163 14.01 10.53 -6.46
N ARG A 164 13.40 11.42 -5.67
CA ARG A 164 12.55 12.48 -6.22
C ARG A 164 13.39 13.56 -6.89
N VAL A 165 12.99 13.92 -8.10
CA VAL A 165 13.53 15.06 -8.85
C VAL A 165 12.62 16.27 -8.63
N PRO A 166 13.17 17.49 -8.42
CA PRO A 166 12.33 18.69 -8.33
C PRO A 166 11.47 18.88 -9.57
N SER A 167 10.26 19.40 -9.40
CA SER A 167 9.24 19.50 -10.47
C SER A 167 9.71 20.32 -11.68
N TRP A 168 10.56 21.33 -11.48
CA TRP A 168 11.11 22.18 -12.55
C TRP A 168 12.28 21.54 -13.32
N ARG A 169 12.85 20.44 -12.83
CA ARG A 169 13.88 19.66 -13.55
C ARG A 169 13.30 18.46 -14.30
N GLY A 170 12.08 18.05 -13.95
CA GLY A 170 11.43 16.92 -14.58
C GLY A 170 10.76 17.28 -15.90
N ARG A 171 10.94 16.42 -16.91
CA ARG A 171 10.13 16.48 -18.13
C ARG A 171 8.85 15.67 -17.96
N ARG A 172 7.77 16.20 -18.52
CA ARG A 172 6.54 15.45 -18.76
C ARG A 172 6.67 14.79 -20.12
N SER A 173 6.34 13.51 -20.18
CA SER A 173 6.19 12.79 -21.44
C SER A 173 4.75 12.92 -21.89
N PHE A 174 4.54 13.11 -23.20
CA PHE A 174 3.21 13.19 -23.80
C PHE A 174 2.92 11.93 -24.60
N TRP A 175 1.65 11.55 -24.69
CA TRP A 175 1.15 10.45 -25.50
C TRP A 175 -0.10 10.92 -26.24
N ASN A 176 -0.41 10.25 -27.35
CA ASN A 176 -1.54 10.61 -28.20
C ASN A 176 -2.68 9.62 -28.00
N ILE A 177 -3.92 10.12 -28.11
CA ILE A 177 -5.09 9.27 -28.29
C ILE A 177 -5.17 8.94 -29.77
N GLU A 178 -5.21 7.65 -30.13
CA GLU A 178 -5.46 7.28 -31.51
C GLU A 178 -6.90 7.63 -31.91
N HIS A 179 -7.02 8.66 -32.75
CA HIS A 179 -8.20 8.90 -33.57
C HIS A 179 -7.85 8.47 -34.99
N SER A 180 -8.02 7.18 -35.29
CA SER A 180 -8.05 6.60 -36.65
C SER A 180 -7.50 7.52 -37.76
N ASN A 181 -6.18 7.73 -37.81
CA ASN A 181 -5.56 8.61 -38.80
C ASN A 181 -4.64 7.78 -39.69
N SER A 182 -5.04 7.68 -40.95
CA SER A 182 -4.46 6.89 -42.05
C SER A 182 -3.02 7.21 -42.45
N ASN A 183 -2.29 8.04 -41.70
CA ASN A 183 -0.93 8.50 -42.03
C ASN A 183 0.19 7.75 -41.30
N MET A 184 -0.12 6.73 -40.48
CA MET A 184 0.89 5.94 -39.75
C MET A 184 1.32 4.65 -40.46
N ASN A 185 0.65 4.29 -41.57
CA ASN A 185 0.97 3.13 -42.41
C ASN A 185 2.10 3.42 -43.41
N ASN A 186 3.17 4.10 -42.98
CA ASN A 186 4.41 4.11 -43.74
C ASN A 186 5.09 2.75 -43.55
N GLU A 187 5.39 2.04 -44.63
CA GLU A 187 6.03 0.70 -44.63
C GLU A 187 7.38 0.66 -43.87
N SER A 188 7.97 1.83 -43.58
CA SER A 188 9.24 1.96 -42.86
C SER A 188 9.13 1.99 -41.34
N ASN A 189 7.95 2.25 -40.76
CA ASN A 189 7.84 2.52 -39.33
C ASN A 189 7.80 1.22 -38.50
N PHE A 190 8.36 1.26 -37.29
CA PHE A 190 8.27 0.17 -36.34
C PHE A 190 7.05 0.36 -35.42
N ASN A 191 6.08 -0.54 -35.51
CA ASN A 191 4.86 -0.50 -34.71
C ASN A 191 4.89 -1.62 -33.67
N TYR A 192 5.07 -1.25 -32.41
CA TYR A 192 5.03 -2.17 -31.27
C TYR A 192 3.67 -2.12 -30.61
N TYR A 193 3.05 -3.27 -30.42
CA TYR A 193 1.85 -3.45 -29.61
C TYR A 193 2.22 -4.20 -28.34
N THR A 194 1.73 -3.73 -27.21
CA THR A 194 2.11 -4.25 -25.89
C THR A 194 0.90 -4.47 -25.01
N ASP A 195 0.88 -5.60 -24.29
CA ASP A 195 -0.16 -5.90 -23.32
C ASP A 195 0.38 -6.70 -22.12
N GLY A 196 -0.31 -6.60 -20.99
CA GLY A 196 -0.01 -7.28 -19.74
C GLY A 196 -1.23 -8.04 -19.21
N SER A 197 -1.01 -9.28 -18.78
CA SER A 197 -2.09 -10.15 -18.30
C SER A 197 -1.77 -10.79 -16.96
N LYS A 198 -2.82 -11.09 -16.20
CA LYS A 198 -2.73 -11.87 -14.96
C LYS A 198 -3.90 -12.84 -14.86
N ILE A 199 -3.59 -14.14 -14.84
CA ILE A 199 -4.56 -15.24 -14.78
C ILE A 199 -4.12 -16.19 -13.67
N ASP A 200 -5.04 -16.57 -12.78
CA ASP A 200 -4.79 -17.52 -11.68
C ASP A 200 -3.54 -17.22 -10.83
N GLY A 201 -3.29 -15.93 -10.59
CA GLY A 201 -2.14 -15.46 -9.82
C GLY A 201 -0.80 -15.46 -10.58
N ARG A 202 -0.77 -15.92 -11.83
CA ARG A 202 0.39 -15.88 -12.72
C ARG A 202 0.33 -14.64 -13.61
N THR A 203 1.44 -13.93 -13.73
CA THR A 203 1.54 -12.67 -14.47
C THR A 203 2.46 -12.83 -15.67
N GLY A 204 2.09 -12.23 -16.80
CA GLY A 204 2.89 -12.24 -18.03
C GLY A 204 2.61 -11.02 -18.88
N CYS A 205 3.49 -10.75 -19.84
CA CYS A 205 3.31 -9.68 -20.81
C CYS A 205 3.65 -10.13 -22.24
N GLY A 206 3.01 -9.49 -23.21
CA GLY A 206 3.14 -9.73 -24.63
C GLY A 206 3.60 -8.48 -25.37
N ILE A 207 4.48 -8.68 -26.37
CA ILE A 207 4.93 -7.63 -27.28
C ILE A 207 4.85 -8.18 -28.70
N ALA A 208 4.23 -7.45 -29.62
CA ALA A 208 4.19 -7.78 -31.03
C ALA A 208 4.72 -6.60 -31.86
N LEU A 209 5.73 -6.85 -32.70
CA LEU A 209 6.33 -5.88 -33.61
C LEU A 209 5.84 -6.12 -35.03
N PHE A 210 5.25 -5.08 -35.61
CA PHE A 210 4.79 -5.06 -36.99
C PHE A 210 5.54 -4.01 -37.80
N ARG A 211 5.76 -4.31 -39.09
CA ARG A 211 6.30 -3.37 -40.08
C ARG A 211 5.65 -3.65 -41.44
N GLY A 212 5.13 -2.61 -42.09
CA GLY A 212 4.42 -2.78 -43.37
C GLY A 212 3.18 -3.69 -43.31
N GLY A 213 2.59 -3.87 -42.12
CA GLY A 213 1.46 -4.79 -41.90
C GLY A 213 1.86 -6.26 -41.70
N GLU A 214 3.15 -6.60 -41.74
CA GLU A 214 3.64 -7.95 -41.46
C GLU A 214 4.17 -8.06 -40.01
N GLU A 215 3.89 -9.19 -39.36
CA GLU A 215 4.44 -9.54 -38.04
C GLU A 215 5.93 -9.88 -38.19
N ILE A 216 6.79 -9.04 -37.60
CA ILE A 216 8.25 -9.19 -37.69
C ILE A 216 8.80 -10.00 -36.52
N LYS A 217 8.31 -9.71 -35.31
CA LYS A 217 8.81 -10.33 -34.08
C LYS A 217 7.75 -10.29 -32.99
N THR A 218 7.68 -11.34 -32.21
CA THR A 218 6.81 -11.42 -31.03
C THR A 218 7.59 -11.87 -29.80
N LEU A 219 7.23 -11.33 -28.64
CA LEU A 219 7.75 -11.75 -27.35
C LEU A 219 6.57 -12.07 -26.43
N SER A 220 6.69 -13.18 -25.73
CA SER A 220 5.80 -13.59 -24.65
C SER A 220 6.69 -13.84 -23.44
N ILE A 221 6.50 -13.09 -22.35
CA ILE A 221 7.44 -13.04 -21.22
C ILE A 221 6.70 -13.29 -19.90
N ARG A 222 7.12 -14.33 -19.18
CA ARG A 222 6.60 -14.67 -17.85
C ARG A 222 7.24 -13.81 -16.77
N LEU A 223 6.42 -13.12 -15.97
CA LEU A 223 6.87 -12.32 -14.84
C LEU A 223 6.68 -13.07 -13.51
N ASN A 224 7.35 -12.68 -12.43
CA ASN A 224 7.09 -13.28 -11.11
C ASN A 224 5.62 -13.06 -10.66
N ASN A 225 5.04 -14.03 -9.94
CA ASN A 225 3.61 -14.05 -9.55
C ASN A 225 3.15 -12.82 -8.76
N ASP A 226 4.06 -12.21 -8.01
CA ASP A 226 3.78 -11.01 -7.20
C ASP A 226 3.60 -9.74 -8.05
N SER A 227 3.93 -9.79 -9.34
CA SER A 227 3.74 -8.67 -10.27
C SER A 227 2.26 -8.38 -10.52
N SER A 228 1.90 -7.10 -10.55
CA SER A 228 0.56 -6.64 -10.95
C SER A 228 0.45 -6.53 -12.47
N VAL A 229 -0.79 -6.43 -12.98
CA VAL A 229 -1.04 -6.14 -14.41
C VAL A 229 -0.35 -4.85 -14.84
N PHE A 230 -0.43 -3.78 -14.02
CA PHE A 230 0.31 -2.54 -14.25
C PHE A 230 1.82 -2.75 -14.45
N MET A 231 2.46 -3.62 -13.66
CA MET A 231 3.89 -3.90 -13.81
C MET A 231 4.17 -4.70 -15.09
N ALA A 232 3.24 -5.58 -15.49
CA ALA A 232 3.30 -6.31 -16.74
C ALA A 232 3.23 -5.37 -17.94
N ASP A 233 2.24 -4.47 -17.97
CA ASP A 233 2.09 -3.46 -19.01
C ASP A 233 3.35 -2.57 -19.12
N ALA A 234 3.82 -2.05 -17.98
CA ALA A 234 5.00 -1.20 -17.95
C ALA A 234 6.26 -1.95 -18.42
N TYR A 235 6.38 -3.23 -18.08
CA TYR A 235 7.50 -4.05 -18.53
C TYR A 235 7.41 -4.41 -20.02
N ALA A 236 6.20 -4.62 -20.55
CA ALA A 236 5.97 -4.80 -21.98
C ALA A 236 6.46 -3.59 -22.78
N ILE A 237 6.08 -2.39 -22.34
CA ILE A 237 6.51 -1.12 -22.95
C ILE A 237 8.02 -0.92 -22.81
N LYS A 238 8.59 -1.16 -21.62
CA LYS A 238 10.05 -1.08 -21.42
C LYS A 238 10.80 -2.04 -22.36
N THR A 239 10.28 -3.24 -22.56
CA THR A 239 10.88 -4.25 -23.44
C THR A 239 10.80 -3.81 -24.90
N ALA A 240 9.65 -3.29 -25.34
CA ALA A 240 9.50 -2.70 -26.68
C ALA A 240 10.50 -1.56 -26.93
N LEU A 241 10.72 -0.68 -25.93
CA LEU A 241 11.72 0.40 -26.02
C LEU A 241 13.16 -0.13 -26.12
N LEU A 242 13.52 -1.16 -25.35
CA LEU A 242 14.86 -1.77 -25.41
C LEU A 242 15.10 -2.49 -26.74
N GLU A 243 14.10 -3.21 -27.24
CA GLU A 243 14.13 -3.84 -28.57
C GLU A 243 14.30 -2.79 -29.67
N ALA A 244 13.51 -1.71 -29.62
CA ALA A 244 13.63 -0.59 -30.53
C ALA A 244 15.03 0.04 -30.48
N GLN A 245 15.61 0.23 -29.29
CA GLN A 245 16.97 0.74 -29.15
C GLN A 245 18.03 -0.16 -29.80
N SER A 246 17.83 -1.48 -29.75
CA SER A 246 18.77 -2.42 -30.37
C SER A 246 18.69 -2.47 -31.90
N LEU A 247 17.53 -2.12 -32.48
CA LEU A 247 17.23 -2.25 -33.90
C LEU A 247 17.39 -0.93 -34.70
N ASN A 248 17.42 0.22 -34.03
CA ASN A 248 17.21 1.51 -34.70
C ASN A 248 18.51 2.27 -34.99
N ASP A 249 18.73 2.63 -36.25
CA ASP A 249 19.48 3.83 -36.60
C ASP A 249 18.61 5.01 -36.18
N SER A 250 19.11 5.95 -35.36
CA SER A 250 18.36 6.96 -34.57
C SER A 250 17.31 7.85 -35.28
N THR A 251 17.03 7.63 -36.55
CA THR A 251 16.10 8.39 -37.40
C THR A 251 14.73 7.72 -37.60
N THR A 252 14.60 6.39 -37.52
CA THR A 252 13.31 5.73 -37.81
C THR A 252 12.31 5.95 -36.68
N PRO A 253 11.09 6.44 -36.98
CA PRO A 253 10.02 6.58 -35.99
C PRO A 253 9.60 5.22 -35.41
N VAL A 254 9.51 5.16 -34.10
CA VAL A 254 9.01 4.01 -33.34
C VAL A 254 7.67 4.37 -32.72
N HIS A 255 6.65 3.55 -32.94
CA HIS A 255 5.32 3.75 -32.39
C HIS A 255 5.00 2.63 -31.41
N ILE A 256 4.60 2.99 -30.19
CA ILE A 256 4.22 2.04 -29.14
C ILE A 256 2.75 2.23 -28.84
N PHE A 257 1.98 1.17 -29.09
CA PHE A 257 0.56 1.06 -28.88
C PHE A 257 0.29 0.24 -27.62
N THR A 258 -0.46 0.82 -26.69
CA THR A 258 -0.85 0.17 -25.44
C THR A 258 -2.25 0.60 -25.04
N ASP A 259 -3.02 -0.30 -24.44
CA ASP A 259 -4.32 0.02 -23.86
C ASP A 259 -4.23 0.37 -22.36
N SER A 260 -3.04 0.28 -21.76
CA SER A 260 -2.78 0.58 -20.35
C SER A 260 -2.71 2.09 -20.09
N MET A 261 -3.88 2.70 -20.02
CA MET A 261 -4.05 4.11 -19.62
C MET A 261 -3.38 4.42 -18.28
N SER A 262 -3.32 3.43 -17.36
CA SER A 262 -2.63 3.60 -16.08
C SER A 262 -1.13 3.83 -16.24
N VAL A 263 -0.47 3.09 -17.13
CA VAL A 263 0.97 3.26 -17.36
C VAL A 263 1.25 4.59 -18.07
N LEU A 264 0.43 4.97 -19.06
CA LEU A 264 0.57 6.25 -19.75
C LEU A 264 0.40 7.44 -18.80
N LYS A 265 -0.59 7.41 -17.90
CA LYS A 265 -0.76 8.44 -16.85
C LYS A 265 0.44 8.49 -15.89
N SER A 266 0.98 7.34 -15.48
CA SER A 266 2.22 7.29 -14.71
C SER A 266 3.41 7.87 -15.48
N PHE A 267 3.44 7.67 -16.80
CA PHE A 267 4.47 8.20 -17.68
C PHE A 267 4.43 9.73 -17.82
N GLU A 268 3.27 10.37 -17.70
CA GLU A 268 3.15 11.85 -17.71
C GLU A 268 3.74 12.50 -16.45
N VAL A 269 3.67 11.82 -15.29
CA VAL A 269 4.04 12.39 -13.99
C VAL A 269 5.55 12.48 -13.84
N VAL A 270 6.06 13.65 -13.42
CA VAL A 270 7.51 13.89 -13.23
C VAL A 270 8.16 12.86 -12.30
N ASN A 271 7.54 12.59 -11.15
CA ASN A 271 8.04 11.63 -10.17
C ASN A 271 7.03 10.50 -9.99
N ASP A 272 7.33 9.33 -10.57
CA ASP A 272 6.56 8.12 -10.30
C ASP A 272 7.21 7.33 -9.16
N ARG A 273 6.42 6.49 -8.49
CA ARG A 273 6.84 5.61 -7.40
C ARG A 273 7.56 4.35 -7.90
N PHE A 274 7.47 4.02 -9.19
CA PHE A 274 8.06 2.82 -9.76
C PHE A 274 9.28 3.15 -10.63
N GLN A 275 10.43 2.53 -10.30
CA GLN A 275 11.68 2.71 -11.04
C GLN A 275 11.55 2.40 -12.54
N ILE A 276 10.70 1.42 -12.90
CA ILE A 276 10.47 1.03 -14.29
C ILE A 276 9.97 2.19 -15.16
N ILE A 277 9.15 3.09 -14.61
CA ILE A 277 8.63 4.26 -15.32
C ILE A 277 9.76 5.27 -15.57
N THR A 278 10.64 5.46 -14.59
CA THR A 278 11.83 6.30 -14.75
C THR A 278 12.75 5.75 -15.83
N ASP A 279 13.01 4.43 -15.82
CA ASP A 279 13.84 3.77 -16.83
C ASP A 279 13.25 3.94 -18.24
N MET A 280 11.94 3.74 -18.39
CA MET A 280 11.24 3.94 -19.66
C MET A 280 11.43 5.37 -20.19
N LYS A 281 11.35 6.39 -19.32
CA LYS A 281 11.57 7.79 -19.71
C LYS A 281 12.98 7.99 -20.25
N THR A 282 13.98 7.53 -19.52
CA THR A 282 15.39 7.65 -19.93
C THR A 282 15.66 6.94 -21.25
N ILE A 283 15.07 5.76 -21.48
CA ILE A 283 15.23 5.05 -22.77
C ILE A 283 14.51 5.82 -23.89
N SER A 284 13.29 6.30 -23.63
CA SER A 284 12.48 7.04 -24.62
C SER A 284 13.13 8.36 -25.07
N GLU A 285 13.92 9.02 -24.22
CA GLU A 285 14.63 10.26 -24.56
C GLU A 285 15.70 10.06 -25.64
N ASN A 286 16.22 8.83 -25.78
CA ASN A 286 17.24 8.47 -26.76
C ASN A 286 16.65 7.87 -28.05
N LEU A 287 15.32 7.83 -28.17
CA LEU A 287 14.60 7.23 -29.30
C LEU A 287 13.61 8.23 -29.88
N ASN A 288 13.47 8.22 -31.22
CA ASN A 288 12.37 8.89 -31.89
C ASN A 288 11.08 8.07 -31.72
N CYS A 289 10.53 8.06 -30.51
CA CYS A 289 9.39 7.22 -30.15
C CYS A 289 8.12 8.02 -29.84
N PHE A 290 6.96 7.43 -30.17
CA PHE A 290 5.65 7.99 -29.90
C PHE A 290 4.77 6.95 -29.23
N PHE A 291 4.07 7.37 -28.18
CA PHE A 291 3.17 6.52 -27.42
C PHE A 291 1.73 6.81 -27.81
N HIS A 292 0.96 5.74 -28.02
CA HIS A 292 -0.42 5.80 -28.46
C HIS A 292 -1.29 4.96 -27.55
N TRP A 293 -2.35 5.58 -27.04
CA TRP A 293 -3.37 4.84 -26.30
C TRP A 293 -4.39 4.23 -27.26
N VAL A 294 -4.58 2.92 -27.17
CA VAL A 294 -5.57 2.16 -27.94
C VAL A 294 -6.70 1.73 -27.03
N LYS A 295 -7.93 1.74 -27.54
CA LYS A 295 -9.11 1.35 -26.74
C LYS A 295 -9.21 -0.19 -26.66
N VAL A 296 -9.31 -0.67 -25.42
CA VAL A 296 -9.61 -2.08 -25.07
C VAL A 296 -10.82 -2.59 -25.85
N HIS A 297 -10.70 -3.78 -26.46
CA HIS A 297 -11.76 -4.49 -27.22
C HIS A 297 -12.32 -3.79 -28.47
N VAL A 298 -11.67 -2.72 -28.92
CA VAL A 298 -11.92 -2.09 -30.24
C VAL A 298 -10.68 -2.18 -31.13
N GLY A 299 -9.63 -2.88 -30.67
CA GLY A 299 -8.30 -2.91 -31.27
C GLY A 299 -8.20 -3.74 -32.54
N THR A 300 -7.32 -3.28 -33.43
CA THR A 300 -6.85 -3.96 -34.64
C THR A 300 -6.28 -5.35 -34.31
N HIS A 301 -6.24 -6.24 -35.31
CA HIS A 301 -5.65 -7.59 -35.23
C HIS A 301 -4.31 -7.63 -34.46
N ASP A 302 -3.49 -6.59 -34.64
CA ASP A 302 -2.17 -6.44 -34.03
C ASP A 302 -2.21 -6.26 -32.49
N ASN A 303 -3.21 -5.57 -31.95
CA ASN A 303 -3.36 -5.41 -30.50
C ASN A 303 -3.90 -6.69 -29.85
N GLU A 304 -4.81 -7.39 -30.52
CA GLU A 304 -5.27 -8.71 -30.08
C GLU A 304 -4.10 -9.70 -30.02
N ARG A 305 -3.14 -9.57 -30.93
CA ARG A 305 -1.92 -10.38 -30.92
C ARG A 305 -1.10 -10.18 -29.65
N ALA A 306 -0.92 -8.94 -29.19
CA ALA A 306 -0.22 -8.65 -27.93
C ALA A 306 -0.95 -9.25 -26.71
N ASP A 307 -2.28 -9.17 -26.67
CA ASP A 307 -3.11 -9.76 -25.60
C ASP A 307 -3.02 -11.29 -25.57
N ILE A 308 -3.03 -11.95 -26.74
CA ILE A 308 -2.80 -13.40 -26.84
C ILE A 308 -1.43 -13.76 -26.26
N LEU A 309 -0.37 -13.05 -26.66
CA LEU A 309 1.00 -13.31 -26.18
C LEU A 309 1.14 -13.09 -24.66
N ALA A 310 0.46 -12.08 -24.11
CA ALA A 310 0.44 -11.80 -22.68
C ALA A 310 -0.26 -12.92 -21.90
N LYS A 311 -1.37 -13.45 -22.44
CA LYS A 311 -2.08 -14.61 -21.86
C LYS A 311 -1.26 -15.89 -21.96
N GLU A 312 -0.70 -16.19 -23.13
CA GLU A 312 0.23 -17.31 -23.34
C GLU A 312 1.39 -17.29 -22.34
N ALA A 313 1.92 -16.09 -22.07
CA ALA A 313 3.00 -15.93 -21.09
C ALA A 313 2.58 -16.42 -19.72
N THR A 314 1.33 -16.22 -19.28
CA THR A 314 0.87 -16.65 -17.94
C THR A 314 0.87 -18.18 -17.76
N TYR A 315 0.77 -18.93 -18.85
CA TYR A 315 0.75 -20.40 -18.82
C TYR A 315 2.14 -21.02 -18.80
N LYS A 316 3.22 -20.24 -19.01
CA LYS A 316 4.58 -20.76 -18.85
C LYS A 316 4.85 -21.13 -17.39
N ASP A 317 5.53 -22.26 -17.21
CA ASP A 317 5.90 -22.78 -15.90
C ASP A 317 7.06 -21.98 -15.29
N ASP A 318 8.09 -21.69 -16.10
CA ASP A 318 9.27 -20.95 -15.66
C ASP A 318 9.06 -19.43 -15.72
N VAL A 319 9.55 -18.73 -14.69
CA VAL A 319 9.54 -17.27 -14.63
C VAL A 319 10.74 -16.73 -15.42
N ASP A 320 10.46 -16.01 -16.51
CA ASP A 320 11.47 -15.39 -17.36
C ASP A 320 12.12 -14.17 -16.66
N VAL A 321 11.31 -13.35 -15.95
CA VAL A 321 11.76 -12.08 -15.36
C VAL A 321 11.20 -11.87 -13.96
N PHE A 322 12.06 -11.43 -13.04
CA PHE A 322 11.71 -11.08 -11.68
C PHE A 322 11.77 -9.54 -11.48
N LEU A 323 10.62 -8.89 -11.25
CA LEU A 323 10.49 -7.42 -11.14
C LEU A 323 10.48 -6.91 -9.68
N GLY A 324 10.94 -7.73 -8.75
CA GLY A 324 10.86 -7.43 -7.33
C GLY A 324 9.47 -7.65 -6.74
N THR A 325 9.38 -7.44 -5.43
CA THR A 325 8.19 -7.56 -4.62
C THR A 325 7.70 -6.18 -4.19
N PRO A 326 6.40 -5.87 -4.34
CA PRO A 326 5.84 -4.63 -3.85
C PRO A 326 5.99 -4.50 -2.33
N ARG A 327 6.36 -3.31 -1.85
CA ARG A 327 6.44 -3.02 -0.40
C ARG A 327 5.15 -3.35 0.36
N SER A 328 4.00 -3.12 -0.28
CA SER A 328 2.69 -3.44 0.29
C SER A 328 2.53 -4.93 0.56
N LEU A 329 3.03 -5.78 -0.35
CA LEU A 329 2.98 -7.23 -0.20
C LEU A 329 3.91 -7.70 0.92
N ASN A 330 5.14 -7.17 0.99
CA ASN A 330 6.04 -7.51 2.10
C ASN A 330 5.48 -7.05 3.45
N ASN A 331 4.91 -5.85 3.52
CA ASN A 331 4.22 -5.39 4.74
C ASN A 331 3.04 -6.31 5.11
N LEU A 332 2.32 -6.85 4.11
CA LEU A 332 1.23 -7.79 4.35
C LEU A 332 1.75 -9.12 4.91
N LYS A 333 2.83 -9.67 4.33
CA LYS A 333 3.48 -10.91 4.81
C LYS A 333 3.94 -10.77 6.26
N ILE A 334 4.65 -9.68 6.59
CA ILE A 334 5.09 -9.38 7.96
C ILE A 334 3.88 -9.27 8.90
N ARG A 335 2.81 -8.56 8.51
CA ARG A 335 1.60 -8.44 9.33
C ARG A 335 0.92 -9.79 9.59
N ASN A 336 0.79 -10.63 8.56
CA ASN A 336 0.14 -11.92 8.69
C ASN A 336 0.91 -12.86 9.63
N GLN A 337 2.24 -12.85 9.59
CA GLN A 337 3.06 -13.59 10.56
C GLN A 337 2.77 -13.15 12.01
N ILE A 338 2.65 -11.84 12.23
CA ILE A 338 2.40 -11.29 13.55
C ILE A 338 1.00 -11.66 14.03
N LEU A 339 0.00 -11.60 13.15
CA LEU A 339 -1.35 -12.06 13.48
C LEU A 339 -1.37 -13.55 13.83
N ASN A 340 -0.68 -14.39 13.06
CA ASN A 340 -0.57 -15.82 13.36
C ASN A 340 0.12 -16.07 14.70
N SER A 341 1.20 -15.32 14.99
CA SER A 341 1.92 -15.41 16.27
C SER A 341 1.05 -14.97 17.44
N TRP A 342 0.27 -13.89 17.26
CA TRP A 342 -0.66 -13.39 18.26
C TRP A 342 -1.78 -14.39 18.52
N GLN A 343 -2.40 -14.91 17.46
CA GLN A 343 -3.45 -15.93 17.53
C GLN A 343 -2.95 -17.18 18.26
N PHE A 344 -1.74 -17.66 17.93
CA PHE A 344 -1.13 -18.83 18.57
C PHE A 344 -0.91 -18.61 20.07
N ARG A 345 -0.37 -17.45 20.47
CA ARG A 345 -0.18 -17.12 21.90
C ARG A 345 -1.51 -17.05 22.63
N ARG A 346 -2.52 -16.43 22.02
CA ARG A 346 -3.85 -16.26 22.62
C ARG A 346 -4.55 -17.60 22.82
N ALA A 347 -4.48 -18.49 21.84
CA ALA A 347 -5.07 -19.83 21.90
C ALA A 347 -4.43 -20.74 22.95
N ASN A 348 -3.12 -20.60 23.17
CA ASN A 348 -2.36 -21.47 24.08
C ASN A 348 -2.17 -20.91 25.49
N SER A 349 -2.56 -19.66 25.75
CA SER A 349 -2.41 -19.05 27.07
C SER A 349 -3.40 -19.63 28.09
N LEU A 350 -2.87 -19.99 29.26
CA LEU A 350 -3.66 -20.44 30.41
C LEU A 350 -4.27 -19.25 31.18
N GLN A 351 -3.65 -18.07 31.10
CA GLN A 351 -4.05 -16.87 31.84
C GLN A 351 -5.11 -16.03 31.10
N SER A 352 -5.23 -16.19 29.78
CA SER A 352 -6.19 -15.45 28.94
C SER A 352 -7.38 -16.30 28.51
N ARG A 353 -7.67 -17.43 29.20
CA ARG A 353 -8.78 -18.33 28.85
C ARG A 353 -10.14 -17.64 28.87
N PHE A 354 -10.32 -16.70 29.81
CA PHE A 354 -11.50 -15.87 29.90
C PHE A 354 -11.65 -14.95 28.67
N THR A 355 -10.61 -14.18 28.34
CA THR A 355 -10.62 -13.25 27.19
C THR A 355 -10.55 -13.94 25.82
N PHE A 356 -10.08 -15.18 25.76
CA PHE A 356 -10.15 -16.05 24.57
C PHE A 356 -11.57 -16.57 24.32
N GLY A 357 -12.32 -16.91 25.38
CA GLY A 357 -13.74 -17.27 25.25
C GLY A 357 -14.62 -16.11 24.77
N LEU A 358 -14.21 -14.87 25.07
CA LEU A 358 -14.88 -13.67 24.60
C LEU A 358 -14.56 -13.38 23.12
N CYS A 359 -13.28 -13.34 22.74
CA CYS A 359 -12.86 -13.07 21.37
C CYS A 359 -11.84 -14.13 20.92
N PRO A 360 -12.29 -15.17 20.19
CA PRO A 360 -11.45 -16.31 19.85
C PRO A 360 -10.45 -15.98 18.74
N ASP A 361 -10.80 -15.06 17.83
CA ASP A 361 -9.98 -14.68 16.69
C ASP A 361 -9.39 -13.28 16.89
N VAL A 362 -8.09 -13.12 16.61
CA VAL A 362 -7.43 -11.82 16.57
C VAL A 362 -7.80 -11.08 15.29
N ASP A 363 -8.18 -9.82 15.41
CA ASP A 363 -8.49 -8.96 14.27
C ASP A 363 -7.76 -7.60 14.40
N LEU A 364 -7.36 -7.06 13.25
CA LEU A 364 -6.84 -5.70 13.09
C LEU A 364 -7.95 -4.68 12.84
N LYS A 365 -9.19 -5.11 12.58
CA LYS A 365 -10.34 -4.21 12.47
C LYS A 365 -10.58 -3.53 13.82
N ARG A 366 -10.36 -2.23 13.81
CA ARG A 366 -10.53 -1.34 14.96
C ARG A 366 -11.90 -0.68 14.92
N CYS A 367 -12.41 -0.34 16.09
CA CYS A 367 -13.42 0.71 16.19
C CYS A 367 -12.74 2.08 15.99
N PHE A 368 -11.78 2.55 16.83
CA PHE A 368 -11.06 3.84 16.68
C PHE A 368 -9.71 3.88 17.45
N GLY A 369 -8.70 4.66 17.00
CA GLY A 369 -7.41 4.91 17.71
C GLY A 369 -6.32 3.83 17.59
N ASP A 370 -5.03 4.19 17.78
CA ASP A 370 -4.01 3.28 18.32
C ASP A 370 -4.05 3.51 19.83
N PHE A 371 -4.46 2.54 20.63
CA PHE A 371 -4.19 2.57 22.06
C PHE A 371 -3.24 1.40 22.32
N PHE A 372 -2.30 1.48 23.25
CA PHE A 372 -1.64 0.27 23.73
C PHE A 372 -2.24 -0.02 25.10
N ILE A 373 -2.45 -1.27 25.48
CA ILE A 373 -2.96 -1.61 26.82
C ILE A 373 -1.82 -2.30 27.56
N ASN A 374 -1.56 -1.85 28.79
CA ASN A 374 -0.48 -2.36 29.64
C ASN A 374 -0.85 -3.71 30.27
#